data_AF-A0AAP0PL94-F1
#
_entry.id   AF-A0AAP0PL94-F1
#
_cell.length_a   1.000
_cell.length_b   1.000
_cell.length_c   1.000
_cell.angle_alpha   90.00
_cell.angle_beta   90.00
_cell.angle_gamma   90.00
#
_symmetry.space_group_name_H-M   'P 1'
#
loop_
_entity.id
_entity.type
_entity.pdbx_description
1 polymer ?
#
loop_
_entity_poly.entity_id
_entity_poly.type
_entity_poly.pdbx_seq_one_letter_code
_entity_poly.pdbx_strand_id
1 'polypeptide(L)'
;MSVMDSGKVVVIFAGYSEPMKRVIYSNEGFCRRVTKFFVFDDFTSQELAQIAHIKMNNQTEDSSLYGFELHRSCSVDAIAKLIEDKTTAKQRKEINGGLVESMLLNARVSLDLRLDFDNADTTNLLTITTEDLGAGLRSLSP
;
A
#
# COMPACT_ATOMS: atom_id res chain seq x y z
N MET A 1 23.58 -18.10 36.84
CA MET A 1 22.51 -18.76 36.08
C MET A 1 21.42 -17.73 35.86
N SER A 2 21.30 -17.19 34.64
CA SER A 2 20.20 -16.30 34.30
C SER A 2 18.96 -17.17 34.10
N VAL A 3 17.95 -16.96 34.94
CA VAL A 3 16.63 -17.58 34.82
C VAL A 3 16.02 -17.02 33.53
N MET A 4 16.02 -17.83 32.47
CA MET A 4 15.26 -17.51 31.27
C MET A 4 13.78 -17.78 31.57
N ASP A 5 12.97 -16.77 31.26
CA ASP A 5 11.55 -16.68 31.47
C ASP A 5 10.78 -17.94 31.00
N SER A 6 9.79 -18.35 31.77
CA SER A 6 8.98 -19.57 31.56
C SER A 6 7.81 -19.38 30.57
N GLY A 7 7.90 -18.38 29.70
CA GLY A 7 6.85 -18.03 28.73
C GLY A 7 6.91 -18.86 27.45
N LYS A 8 5.75 -19.24 26.91
CA LYS A 8 5.64 -19.76 25.53
C LYS A 8 5.73 -18.57 24.57
N VAL A 9 6.87 -18.40 23.90
CA VAL A 9 7.09 -17.33 22.91
C VAL A 9 6.81 -17.84 21.50
N VAL A 10 6.12 -17.02 20.71
CA VAL A 10 5.99 -17.20 19.25
C VAL A 10 6.82 -16.10 18.58
N VAL A 11 7.66 -16.49 17.61
CA VAL A 11 8.49 -15.58 16.82
C VAL A 11 8.04 -15.65 15.37
N ILE A 12 7.73 -14.50 14.76
CA ILE A 12 7.35 -14.38 13.35
C ILE A 12 8.49 -13.67 12.61
N PHE A 13 9.07 -14.36 11.63
CA PHE A 13 10.02 -13.77 10.68
C PHE A 13 9.23 -13.26 9.47
N ALA A 14 9.46 -12.00 9.10
CA ALA A 14 8.80 -11.38 7.95
C ALA A 14 9.84 -10.66 7.09
N GLY A 15 9.69 -10.79 5.77
CA GLY A 15 10.58 -10.17 4.79
C GLY A 15 10.47 -10.87 3.44
N TYR A 16 11.19 -10.35 2.45
CA TYR A 16 11.21 -10.93 1.10
C TYR A 16 11.78 -12.35 1.11
N SER A 17 11.21 -13.21 0.26
CA SER A 17 11.48 -14.66 0.23
C SER A 17 12.96 -15.02 0.15
N GLU A 18 13.71 -14.39 -0.76
CA GLU A 18 15.14 -14.72 -0.96
C GLU A 18 16.03 -14.25 0.21
N PRO A 19 15.94 -13.00 0.69
CA PRO A 19 16.59 -12.60 1.95
C PRO A 19 16.23 -13.49 3.14
N MET A 20 14.96 -13.87 3.29
CA MET A 20 14.52 -14.71 4.41
C MET A 20 15.08 -16.12 4.34
N LYS A 21 15.16 -16.74 3.15
CA LYS A 21 15.87 -18.02 2.99
C LYS A 21 17.31 -17.92 3.50
N ARG A 22 18.05 -16.86 3.14
CA ARG A 22 19.43 -16.67 3.64
C ARG A 22 19.49 -16.53 5.15
N VAL A 23 18.55 -15.82 5.77
CA VAL A 23 18.48 -15.70 7.24
C VAL A 23 18.25 -17.06 7.88
N ILE A 24 17.31 -17.85 7.37
CA ILE A 24 17.00 -19.18 7.93
C ILE A 24 18.17 -20.14 7.78
N TYR A 25 18.85 -20.12 6.63
CA TYR A 25 20.02 -20.98 6.38
C TYR A 25 21.32 -20.48 7.04
N SER A 26 21.33 -19.28 7.61
CA SER A 26 22.55 -18.74 8.25
C SER A 26 22.98 -19.52 9.50
N ASN A 27 22.06 -20.26 10.12
CA ASN A 27 22.32 -21.06 11.31
C ASN A 27 21.45 -22.33 11.31
N GLU A 28 22.06 -23.51 11.45
CA GLU A 28 21.34 -24.80 11.47
C GLU A 28 20.23 -24.87 12.53
N GLY A 29 20.39 -24.15 13.64
CA GLY A 29 19.40 -24.04 14.70
C GLY A 29 18.11 -23.33 14.29
N PHE A 30 18.16 -22.40 13.32
CA PHE A 30 16.96 -21.74 12.81
C PHE A 30 16.13 -22.67 11.92
N CYS A 31 16.77 -23.43 11.02
CA CYS A 31 16.08 -24.42 10.18
C CYS A 31 15.24 -25.41 11.01
N ARG A 32 15.69 -25.79 12.21
CA ARG A 32 14.95 -26.70 13.10
C ARG A 32 13.80 -26.05 13.88
N ARG A 33 13.88 -24.74 14.12
CA ARG A 33 12.90 -23.99 14.95
C ARG A 33 11.83 -23.29 14.10
N VAL A 34 12.16 -22.90 12.88
CA VAL A 34 11.23 -22.29 11.93
C VAL A 34 10.63 -23.39 11.07
N THR A 35 9.48 -23.91 11.50
CA THR A 35 8.83 -25.08 10.90
C THR A 35 7.61 -24.73 10.03
N LYS A 36 7.16 -23.47 10.07
CA LYS A 36 6.00 -22.97 9.33
C LYS A 36 6.44 -21.82 8.43
N PHE A 37 6.14 -21.97 7.15
CA PHE A 37 6.43 -20.98 6.12
C PHE A 37 5.11 -20.60 5.44
N PHE A 38 4.85 -19.29 5.39
CA PHE A 38 3.73 -18.73 4.66
C PHE A 38 4.31 -17.85 3.55
N VAL A 39 3.88 -18.10 2.31
CA VAL A 39 4.26 -17.30 1.15
C VAL A 39 3.07 -16.43 0.81
N PHE A 40 3.31 -15.14 0.66
CA PHE A 40 2.31 -14.17 0.23
C PHE A 40 2.65 -13.76 -1.18
N ASP A 41 1.71 -13.97 -2.10
CA ASP A 41 1.89 -13.60 -3.50
C ASP A 41 1.73 -12.08 -3.68
N ASP A 42 2.31 -11.56 -4.77
CA ASP A 42 2.19 -10.15 -5.12
C ASP A 42 0.73 -9.83 -5.51
N PHE A 43 0.21 -8.65 -5.11
CA PHE A 43 -1.16 -8.28 -5.47
C PHE A 43 -1.26 -7.98 -6.96
N THR A 44 -2.36 -8.45 -7.55
CA THR A 44 -2.80 -8.03 -8.89
C THR A 44 -3.24 -6.57 -8.88
N SER A 45 -3.30 -5.93 -10.05
CA SER A 45 -3.83 -4.57 -10.16
C SER A 45 -5.27 -4.43 -9.64
N GLN A 46 -6.07 -5.48 -9.77
CA GLN A 46 -7.44 -5.52 -9.24
C GLN A 46 -7.45 -5.55 -7.71
N GLU A 47 -6.59 -6.37 -7.10
CA GLU A 47 -6.46 -6.41 -5.63
C GLU A 47 -5.88 -5.10 -5.09
N LEU A 48 -4.90 -4.49 -5.76
CA LEU A 48 -4.39 -3.16 -5.38
C LEU A 48 -5.48 -2.10 -5.44
N ALA A 49 -6.34 -2.12 -6.46
CA ALA A 49 -7.49 -1.21 -6.56
C ALA A 49 -8.52 -1.46 -5.44
N GLN A 50 -8.78 -2.72 -5.08
CA GLN A 50 -9.63 -3.04 -3.93
C GLN A 50 -9.04 -2.53 -2.62
N ILE A 51 -7.73 -2.68 -2.41
CA ILE A 51 -7.02 -2.14 -1.25
C ILE A 51 -7.16 -0.61 -1.20
N ALA A 52 -7.08 0.08 -2.33
CA ALA A 52 -7.28 1.52 -2.39
C ALA A 52 -8.67 1.92 -1.87
N HIS A 53 -9.72 1.23 -2.31
CA HIS A 53 -11.08 1.45 -1.79
C HIS A 53 -11.20 1.10 -0.31
N ILE A 54 -10.63 -0.02 0.14
CA ILE A 54 -10.67 -0.41 1.56
C ILE A 54 -10.01 0.67 2.43
N LYS A 55 -8.87 1.22 2.00
CA LYS A 55 -8.18 2.31 2.70
C LYS A 55 -9.00 3.59 2.73
N MET A 56 -9.60 3.96 1.60
CA MET A 56 -10.43 5.17 1.51
C MET A 56 -11.76 5.03 2.27
N ASN A 57 -12.28 3.82 2.45
CA ASN A 57 -13.53 3.59 3.18
C ASN A 57 -13.33 3.35 4.69
N ASN A 58 -12.13 2.92 5.12
CA ASN A 58 -11.82 2.61 6.51
C ASN A 58 -10.69 3.51 7.04
N GLN A 59 -10.85 4.81 6.82
CA GLN A 59 -9.88 5.80 7.28
C GLN A 59 -9.91 5.91 8.80
N THR A 60 -8.74 6.11 9.39
CA THR A 60 -8.58 6.43 10.81
C THR A 60 -8.34 7.94 10.97
N GLU A 61 -8.68 8.52 12.12
CA GLU A 61 -8.56 9.97 12.38
C GLU A 61 -7.12 10.50 12.27
N ASP A 62 -6.13 9.64 12.49
CA ASP A 62 -4.69 9.93 12.35
C ASP A 62 -4.19 9.82 10.90
N SER A 63 -5.02 9.35 9.97
CA SER A 63 -4.64 9.21 8.57
C SER A 63 -4.58 10.55 7.85
N SER A 64 -3.54 10.75 7.04
CA SER A 64 -3.46 11.86 6.07
C SER A 64 -4.57 11.84 5.02
N LEU A 65 -5.39 10.80 4.93
CA LEU A 65 -6.51 10.73 3.99
C LEU A 65 -7.86 10.91 4.69
N TYR A 66 -7.87 11.15 6.00
CA TYR A 66 -9.11 11.30 6.77
C TYR A 66 -10.00 12.43 6.22
N GLY A 67 -11.26 12.09 5.93
CA GLY A 67 -12.25 13.02 5.41
C GLY A 67 -12.21 13.24 3.89
N PHE A 68 -11.27 12.63 3.18
CA PHE A 68 -11.25 12.64 1.71
C PHE A 68 -12.07 11.49 1.15
N GLU A 69 -12.70 11.72 0.00
CA GLU A 69 -13.50 10.72 -0.70
C GLU A 69 -12.99 10.51 -2.12
N LEU A 70 -13.18 9.30 -2.65
CA LEU A 70 -12.93 9.02 -4.05
C LEU A 70 -14.13 9.50 -4.88
N HIS A 71 -13.85 10.23 -5.96
CA HIS A 71 -14.88 10.58 -6.93
C HIS A 71 -15.55 9.30 -7.48
N ARG A 72 -16.84 9.38 -7.81
CA ARG A 72 -17.64 8.25 -8.35
C ARG A 72 -17.06 7.57 -9.60
N SER A 73 -16.18 8.26 -10.34
CA SER A 73 -15.49 7.68 -11.51
C SER A 73 -14.32 6.77 -11.14
N CYS A 74 -13.84 6.84 -9.90
CA CYS A 74 -12.79 6.00 -9.35
C CYS A 74 -13.37 4.64 -8.92
N SER A 75 -13.91 3.87 -9.87
CA SER A 75 -14.30 2.48 -9.59
C SER A 75 -13.07 1.58 -9.47
N VAL A 76 -13.23 0.40 -8.86
CA VAL A 76 -12.17 -0.61 -8.76
C VAL A 76 -11.54 -0.89 -10.13
N ASP A 77 -12.36 -1.07 -11.17
CA ASP A 77 -11.87 -1.34 -12.53
C ASP A 77 -11.14 -0.14 -13.14
N ALA A 78 -11.64 1.09 -12.89
CA ALA A 78 -10.99 2.30 -13.38
C ALA A 78 -9.62 2.49 -12.74
N ILE A 79 -9.51 2.26 -11.42
CA ILE A 79 -8.23 2.33 -10.68
C ILE A 79 -7.30 1.21 -11.12
N ALA A 80 -7.80 -0.03 -11.28
CA ALA A 80 -6.98 -1.16 -11.72
C ALA A 80 -6.37 -0.90 -13.10
N LYS A 81 -7.19 -0.43 -14.05
CA LYS A 81 -6.73 -0.03 -15.38
C LYS A 81 -5.73 1.13 -15.31
N LEU A 82 -5.99 2.14 -14.48
CA LEU A 82 -5.08 3.26 -14.29
C LEU A 82 -3.71 2.82 -13.75
N ILE A 83 -3.70 1.90 -12.78
CA ILE A 83 -2.46 1.30 -12.25
C ILE A 83 -1.72 0.56 -13.36
N GLU A 84 -2.41 -0.22 -14.19
CA GLU A 84 -1.81 -0.92 -15.33
C GLU A 84 -1.21 0.04 -16.37
N ASP A 85 -1.95 1.09 -16.71
CA ASP A 85 -1.55 2.06 -17.74
C ASP A 85 -0.38 2.95 -17.29
N LYS A 86 -0.24 3.19 -15.98
CA LYS A 86 0.72 4.15 -15.42
C LYS A 86 1.92 3.52 -14.72
N THR A 87 1.95 2.20 -14.54
CA THR A 87 3.04 1.51 -13.82
C THR A 87 3.54 0.29 -14.59
N THR A 88 4.79 -0.07 -14.36
CA THR A 88 5.35 -1.31 -14.91
C THR A 88 5.03 -2.52 -14.01
N ALA A 89 5.03 -3.73 -14.58
CA ALA A 89 4.90 -4.96 -13.79
C ALA A 89 5.99 -5.09 -12.71
N LYS A 90 7.21 -4.59 -12.99
CA LYS A 90 8.31 -4.57 -12.02
C LYS A 90 8.00 -3.67 -10.82
N GLN A 91 7.55 -2.44 -11.06
CA GLN A 91 7.18 -1.51 -9.98
C GLN A 91 6.03 -2.06 -9.12
N ARG A 92 5.01 -2.66 -9.74
CA ARG A 92 3.90 -3.29 -9.02
C ARG A 92 4.37 -4.40 -8.10
N LYS A 93 5.31 -5.22 -8.56
CA LYS A 93 5.90 -6.30 -7.75
C LYS A 93 6.78 -5.80 -6.61
N GLU A 94 7.63 -4.80 -6.86
CA GLU A 94 8.60 -4.32 -5.87
C GLU A 94 7.93 -3.47 -4.76
N ILE A 95 6.94 -2.66 -5.12
CA ILE A 95 6.28 -1.73 -4.18
C ILE A 95 5.00 -2.34 -3.61
N ASN A 96 4.30 -3.16 -4.41
CA ASN A 96 3.10 -3.92 -4.04
C ASN A 96 2.07 -3.05 -3.29
N GLY A 97 1.62 -3.44 -2.09
CA GLY A 97 0.65 -2.65 -1.31
C GLY A 97 1.13 -1.23 -0.96
N GLY A 98 2.45 -0.98 -0.93
CA GLY A 98 3.01 0.37 -0.78
C GLY A 98 2.70 1.29 -1.95
N LEU A 99 2.47 0.73 -3.16
CA LEU A 99 2.11 1.48 -4.35
C LEU A 99 0.81 2.27 -4.13
N VAL A 100 -0.17 1.63 -3.49
CA VAL A 100 -1.46 2.25 -3.18
C VAL A 100 -1.31 3.38 -2.19
N GLU A 101 -0.46 3.21 -1.17
CA GLU A 101 -0.19 4.26 -0.18
C GLU A 101 0.43 5.49 -0.86
N SER A 102 1.51 5.29 -1.61
CA SER A 102 2.18 6.37 -2.33
C SER A 102 1.25 7.04 -3.36
N MET A 103 0.46 6.26 -4.08
CA MET A 103 -0.52 6.77 -5.03
C MET A 103 -1.52 7.71 -4.36
N LEU A 104 -2.15 7.28 -3.26
CA LEU A 104 -3.19 8.07 -2.58
C LEU A 104 -2.62 9.34 -1.94
N LEU A 105 -1.46 9.24 -1.29
CA LEU A 105 -0.79 10.41 -0.71
C LEU A 105 -0.39 11.42 -1.77
N ASN A 106 0.19 10.97 -2.89
CA ASN A 106 0.56 11.87 -3.98
C ASN A 106 -0.67 12.42 -4.72
N ALA A 107 -1.78 11.66 -4.76
CA ALA A 107 -3.03 12.14 -5.32
C ALA A 107 -3.62 13.27 -4.48
N ARG A 108 -3.55 13.19 -3.15
CA ARG A 108 -3.92 14.29 -2.26
C ARG A 108 -3.10 15.55 -2.57
N VAL A 109 -1.79 15.42 -2.77
CA VAL A 109 -0.95 16.56 -3.18
C VAL A 109 -1.39 17.13 -4.53
N SER A 110 -1.78 16.26 -5.47
CA SER A 110 -2.27 16.70 -6.79
C SER A 110 -3.61 17.43 -6.69
N LEU A 111 -4.50 16.97 -5.80
CA LEU A 111 -5.73 17.66 -5.44
C LEU A 111 -5.41 19.06 -4.90
N ASP A 112 -4.54 19.17 -3.90
CA ASP A 112 -4.15 20.45 -3.28
C ASP A 112 -3.62 21.45 -4.33
N LEU A 113 -2.89 20.98 -5.34
CA LEU A 113 -2.31 21.82 -6.39
C LEU A 113 -3.33 22.31 -7.45
N ARG A 114 -4.43 21.58 -7.67
CA ARG A 114 -5.43 21.96 -8.69
C ARG A 114 -6.61 22.75 -8.14
N LEU A 115 -6.70 22.91 -6.82
CA LEU A 115 -7.78 23.66 -6.18
C LEU A 115 -7.56 25.16 -6.32
N ASP A 116 -8.62 25.86 -6.71
CA ASP A 116 -8.69 27.33 -6.71
C ASP A 116 -9.52 27.79 -5.50
N PHE A 117 -8.88 28.50 -4.57
CA PHE A 117 -9.49 28.90 -3.30
C PHE A 117 -10.62 29.92 -3.47
N ASP A 118 -10.69 30.62 -4.59
CA ASP A 118 -11.68 31.67 -4.82
C ASP A 118 -13.05 31.13 -5.26
N ASN A 119 -13.15 29.84 -5.61
CA ASN A 119 -14.39 29.26 -6.18
C ASN A 119 -14.66 27.79 -5.80
N ALA A 120 -14.00 27.27 -4.76
CA ALA A 120 -14.11 25.86 -4.40
C ALA A 120 -15.35 25.56 -3.54
N ASP A 121 -16.22 24.69 -4.03
CA ASP A 121 -17.21 24.00 -3.21
C ASP A 121 -16.51 23.04 -2.23
N THR A 122 -17.02 22.95 -1.00
CA THR A 122 -16.56 22.02 0.04
C THR A 122 -16.43 20.57 -0.47
N THR A 123 -17.36 20.12 -1.32
CA THR A 123 -17.30 18.80 -1.96
C THR A 123 -16.04 18.62 -2.79
N ASN A 124 -15.65 19.65 -3.57
CA ASN A 124 -14.49 19.58 -4.44
C ASN A 124 -13.16 19.57 -3.66
N LEU A 125 -13.12 20.23 -2.50
CA LEU A 125 -11.94 20.28 -1.62
C LEU A 125 -11.58 18.91 -1.05
N LEU A 126 -12.56 18.01 -0.94
CA LEU A 126 -12.40 16.70 -0.30
C LEU A 126 -12.43 15.52 -1.28
N THR A 127 -12.66 15.78 -2.57
CA THR A 127 -12.86 14.72 -3.57
C THR A 127 -11.61 14.48 -4.42
N ILE A 128 -11.02 13.30 -4.28
CA ILE A 128 -9.90 12.80 -5.09
C ILE A 128 -10.43 12.21 -6.40
N THR A 129 -9.94 12.72 -7.53
CA THR A 129 -10.36 12.29 -8.87
C THR A 129 -9.42 11.27 -9.49
N THR A 130 -9.84 10.67 -10.61
CA THR A 130 -8.99 9.77 -11.41
C THR A 130 -7.74 10.45 -11.94
N GLU A 131 -7.79 11.76 -12.20
CA GLU A 131 -6.65 12.54 -12.67
C GLU A 131 -5.62 12.73 -11.55
N ASP A 132 -6.09 12.97 -10.32
CA ASP A 132 -5.24 13.06 -9.12
C ASP A 132 -4.52 11.74 -8.86
N LEU A 133 -5.24 10.61 -8.92
CA LEU A 133 -4.65 9.27 -8.80
C LEU A 133 -3.60 9.01 -9.90
N GLY A 134 -3.90 9.42 -11.13
CA GLY A 134 -2.99 9.26 -12.27
C GLY A 134 -1.74 10.13 -12.15
N ALA A 135 -1.87 11.34 -11.60
CA ALA A 135 -0.74 12.18 -11.23
C ALA A 135 0.07 11.56 -10.09
N GLY A 136 -0.59 11.00 -9.08
CA GLY A 136 0.06 10.35 -7.94
C GLY A 136 0.95 9.17 -8.33
N LEU A 137 0.53 8.36 -9.31
CA LEU A 137 1.32 7.26 -9.85
C LEU A 137 2.54 7.72 -10.68
N ARG A 138 2.46 8.89 -11.34
CA ARG A 138 3.61 9.44 -12.09
C ARG A 138 4.72 9.93 -11.16
N SER A 139 4.36 10.36 -9.97
CA SER A 139 5.28 10.86 -8.94
C SER A 139 5.90 9.75 -8.08
N LEU A 140 5.78 8.47 -8.50
CA LEU A 140 6.47 7.37 -7.83
C LEU A 140 7.98 7.48 -8.06
N SER A 141 8.72 7.87 -7.03
CA SER A 141 10.18 7.78 -7.04
C SER A 141 10.61 6.31 -7.15
N PRO A 142 11.59 5.98 -8.00
CA PRO A 142 12.18 4.64 -8.08
C PRO A 142 12.99 4.26 -6.83
#